data_AF-A0A072PIV9-F1
#
_entry.id   AF-A0A072PIV9-F1
#
_cell.length_a   1.000
_cell.length_b   1.000
_cell.length_c   1.000
_cell.angle_alpha   90.00
_cell.angle_beta   90.00
_cell.angle_gamma   90.00
#
_symmetry.space_group_name_H-M   'P 1'
#
loop_
_entity.id
_entity.type
_entity.pdbx_description
1 polymer ?
#
loop_
_entity_poly.entity_id
_entity_poly.type
_entity_poly.pdbx_seq_one_letter_code
_entity_poly.pdbx_strand_id
1 'polypeptide(L)' 'MIIARRFSITNFAIATSALGFQVFVLYPWHNKLDEDFKDLKQENLRLMQEVEKHRAADLQEIKEAFTRLRLAQ' A
#
# COMPACT_ATOMS: atom_id res chain seq x y z
N MET A 1 5.71 50.04 -16.05
CA MET A 1 5.70 49.53 -14.65
C MET A 1 4.40 48.86 -14.20
N ILE A 2 3.25 49.05 -14.86
CA ILE A 2 1.97 48.40 -14.47
C ILE A 2 1.90 46.92 -14.92
N ILE A 3 2.44 46.59 -16.10
CA ILE A 3 2.40 45.24 -16.69
C ILE A 3 3.24 44.24 -15.87
N ALA A 4 4.46 44.62 -15.48
CA ALA A 4 5.32 43.79 -14.62
C ALA A 4 4.71 43.54 -13.23
N ARG A 5 4.01 44.54 -12.66
CA ARG A 5 3.29 44.39 -11.38
C ARG A 5 2.12 43.42 -11.48
N ARG A 6 1.38 43.43 -12.58
CA ARG A 6 0.28 42.48 -12.84
C ARG A 6 0.79 41.04 -13.00
N PHE A 7 1.91 40.85 -13.69
CA PHE A 7 2.56 39.54 -13.80
C PHE A 7 2.97 38.96 -12.45
N SER A 8 3.55 39.79 -11.58
CA SER A 8 3.94 39.39 -10.22
C SER A 8 2.75 39.01 -9.35
N ILE A 9 1.64 39.76 -9.42
CA ILE A 9 0.42 39.47 -8.67
C ILE A 9 -0.24 38.17 -9.15
N THR A 10 -0.37 37.96 -10.47
CA THR A 10 -0.94 36.73 -11.00
C THR A 10 -0.08 35.52 -10.65
N ASN A 11 1.25 35.64 -10.74
CA ASN A 11 2.17 34.57 -10.33
C ASN A 11 2.04 34.24 -8.84
N PHE A 12 1.93 35.26 -7.99
CA PHE A 12 1.68 35.08 -6.56
C PHE A 12 0.34 34.39 -6.31
N ALA A 13 -0.74 34.82 -6.96
CA ALA A 13 -2.06 34.20 -6.84
C ALA A 13 -2.05 32.72 -7.25
N ILE A 14 -1.36 32.38 -8.34
CA ILE A 14 -1.21 30.99 -8.80
C ILE A 14 -0.41 30.17 -7.78
N ALA A 15 0.73 30.69 -7.31
CA ALA A 15 1.57 30.00 -6.33
C ALA A 15 0.83 29.77 -5.00
N THR A 16 0.10 30.78 -4.51
CA THR A 16 -0.72 30.64 -3.30
C THR A 16 -1.88 29.68 -3.51
N SER A 17 -2.52 29.67 -4.69
CA SER A 17 -3.57 28.71 -5.01
C SER A 17 -3.03 27.28 -5.08
N ALA A 18 -1.86 27.08 -5.69
CA ALA A 18 -1.18 25.78 -5.76
C ALA A 18 -0.76 25.30 -4.36
N LEU A 19 -0.19 26.18 -3.54
CA LEU A 19 0.17 25.88 -2.16
C LEU A 19 -1.06 25.50 -1.33
N GLY A 20 -2.17 26.23 -1.50
CA GLY A 20 -3.46 25.90 -0.87
C GLY A 20 -3.96 24.53 -1.29
N PHE A 21 -3.99 24.24 -2.59
CA PHE A 21 -4.37 22.92 -3.08
C PHE A 21 -3.45 21.81 -2.52
N GLN A 22 -2.15 22.08 -2.46
CA GLN A 22 -1.17 21.14 -1.95
C GLN A 22 -1.41 20.81 -0.46
N VAL A 23 -1.70 21.81 0.36
CA VAL A 23 -1.90 21.62 1.81
C VAL A 23 -3.28 21.05 2.13
N PHE A 24 -4.34 21.49 1.42
CA PHE A 24 -5.71 21.08 1.75
C PHE A 24 -6.18 19.82 1.04
N VAL A 25 -5.62 19.50 -0.12
CA VAL A 25 -6.05 18.35 -0.92
C VAL A 25 -4.97 17.30 -0.96
N LEU A 26 -3.78 17.65 -1.47
CA LEU A 26 -2.74 16.65 -1.70
C LEU A 26 -2.17 16.08 -0.41
N TYR A 27 -1.91 16.90 0.60
CA TYR A 27 -1.33 16.43 1.85
C TYR A 27 -2.28 15.48 2.62
N PRO A 28 -3.57 15.81 2.83
CA PRO A 28 -4.52 14.87 3.42
C PRO A 28 -4.71 13.61 2.59
N TRP A 29 -4.79 13.75 1.26
CA TRP A 29 -4.92 12.60 0.36
C TRP A 29 -3.70 11.66 0.43
N HIS A 30 -2.49 12.22 0.48
CA HIS A 30 -1.26 11.46 0.62
C HIS A 30 -1.24 10.66 1.93
N ASN A 31 -1.63 11.29 3.05
CA ASN A 31 -1.69 10.59 4.34
C ASN A 31 -2.69 9.44 4.32
N LYS A 32 -3.88 9.65 3.74
CA LYS A 32 -4.89 8.60 3.59
C LYS A 32 -4.37 7.44 2.71
N LEU A 33 -3.72 7.77 1.59
CA LEU A 33 -3.16 6.75 0.71
C LEU A 33 -2.06 5.94 1.39
N ASP A 34 -1.21 6.57 2.21
CA ASP A 34 -0.16 5.87 2.95
C ASP A 34 -0.72 4.93 4.03
N GLU A 35 -1.81 5.34 4.69
CA GLU A 35 -2.56 4.50 5.64
C GLU A 35 -3.19 3.29 4.92
N ASP A 36 -3.96 3.54 3.86
CA ASP A 36 -4.58 2.48 3.05
C ASP A 36 -3.52 1.51 2.49
N PHE A 37 -2.34 2.02 2.10
CA PHE A 37 -1.23 1.20 1.62
C PHE A 37 -0.60 0.33 2.72
N LYS A 38 -0.45 0.86 3.94
CA LYS A 38 0.06 0.10 5.08
C LYS A 38 -0.89 -1.03 5.46
N ASP A 39 -2.19 -0.76 5.49
CA ASP A 39 -3.20 -1.77 5.80
C ASP A 39 -3.20 -2.88 4.77
N LEU A 40 -3.15 -2.53 3.48
CA LEU A 40 -3.06 -3.50 2.39
C LEU A 40 -1.79 -4.36 2.49
N LYS A 41 -0.65 -3.76 2.81
CA LYS A 41 0.61 -4.49 2.98
C LYS A 41 0.55 -5.45 4.17
N GLN A 42 -0.09 -5.05 5.26
CA GLN A 42 -0.27 -5.88 6.45
C GLN A 42 -1.17 -7.08 6.16
N GLU A 43 -2.27 -6.87 5.44
CA GLU A 43 -3.16 -7.95 5.02
C GLU A 43 -2.46 -8.93 4.08
N ASN A 44 -1.70 -8.43 3.10
CA ASN A 44 -0.94 -9.27 2.19
C ASN A 44 0.07 -10.16 2.95
N LEU A 45 0.80 -9.59 3.92
CA LEU A 45 1.74 -10.36 4.75
C LEU A 45 1.02 -11.44 5.58
N ARG A 46 -0.15 -11.12 6.14
CA ARG A 46 -0.97 -12.10 6.87
C ARG A 46 -1.40 -13.25 5.97
N LEU A 47 -1.91 -12.94 4.78
CA LEU A 47 -2.32 -13.94 3.80
C LEU A 47 -1.14 -14.81 3.36
N MET A 48 0.04 -14.25 3.14
CA MET A 48 1.25 -15.03 2.82
C MET A 48 1.60 -16.01 3.94
N GLN A 49 1.56 -15.59 5.20
CA GLN A 49 1.82 -16.47 6.35
C GLN A 49 0.78 -17.58 6.49
N GLU A 50 -0.48 -17.27 6.23
CA GLU A 50 -1.56 -18.27 6.24
C GLU A 50 -1.37 -19.31 5.13
N VAL A 51 -1.08 -18.85 3.91
CA VAL A 51 -0.76 -19.74 2.77
C VAL A 51 0.46 -20.63 3.07
N GLU A 52 1.52 -20.08 3.67
CA GLU A 52 2.70 -20.88 4.05
C GLU A 52 2.35 -21.94 5.10
N LYS A 53 1.55 -21.60 6.12
CA LYS A 53 1.10 -22.56 7.13
C LYS A 53 0.25 -23.68 6.53
N HIS A 54 -0.70 -23.34 5.66
CA HIS A 54 -1.51 -24.33 4.95
C HIS A 54 -0.64 -25.24 4.09
N ARG A 55 0.29 -24.68 3.30
CA ARG A 55 1.23 -25.48 2.49
C ARG A 55 2.09 -26.41 3.35
N ALA A 56 2.55 -25.96 4.51
CA ALA A 56 3.33 -26.78 5.42
C ALA A 56 2.49 -27.94 6.00
N ALA A 57 1.23 -27.67 6.37
CA ALA A 57 0.31 -28.68 6.86
C ALA A 57 -0.03 -29.72 5.78
N ASP A 58 -0.37 -29.27 4.56
CA ASP A 58 -0.66 -30.16 3.41
C ASP A 58 0.55 -31.07 3.10
N LEU A 59 1.77 -30.52 3.16
CA LEU A 59 2.98 -31.30 2.93
C LEU A 59 3.23 -32.34 4.03
N GLN A 60 2.88 -32.02 5.30
CA GLN A 60 2.96 -32.99 6.40
C GLN A 60 1.93 -34.11 6.21
N GLU A 61 0.69 -33.78 5.85
CA GLU A 61 -0.36 -34.77 5.60
C GLU A 61 0.01 -35.72 4.45
N ILE A 62 0.55 -35.18 3.35
CA ILE A 62 1.04 -35.98 2.21
C ILE A 62 2.19 -36.91 2.65
N LYS A 63 3.15 -36.40 3.45
CA LYS A 63 4.26 -37.22 3.98
C LYS A 63 3.78 -38.34 4.89
N GLU A 64 2.81 -38.06 5.75
CA GLU A 64 2.21 -39.07 6.63
C GLU A 64 1.45 -40.13 5.83
N ALA A 65 0.65 -39.72 4.85
CA ALA A 65 -0.07 -40.64 3.96
C ALA A 65 0.89 -41.57 3.20
N PHE A 66 1.96 -41.01 2.64
CA PHE A 66 3.00 -41.80 1.95
C PHE A 66 3.70 -42.79 2.90
N THR A 67 3.99 -42.36 4.13
CA THR A 67 4.64 -43.22 5.15
C THR A 67 3.74 -44.38 5.55
N ARG A 68 2.43 -44.13 5.74
CA ARG A 68 1.43 -45.19 6.02
C ARG A 68 1.36 -46.21 4.88
N LEU A 69 1.33 -45.75 3.63
CA LEU A 69 1.32 -46.63 2.46
C LEU A 69 2.59 -47.50 2.39
N ARG A 70 3.76 -46.92 2.66
CA ARG A 70 5.04 -47.64 2.66
C ARG A 70 5.13 -48.71 3.76
N LEU A 71 4.54 -48.48 4.93
CA LEU A 71 4.55 -49.45 6.03
C LEU A 71 3.51 -50.58 5.85
N ALA A 72 2.54 -50.40 4.96
CA ALA A 72 1.51 -51.38 4.65
C ALA A 72 1.90 -52.34 3.50
N GLN A 73 3.08 -52.15 2.89
CA GLN A 73 3.66 -52.99 1.83
C GLN A 73 4.82 -53.82 2.38
#